data_AF-A0A699VPT7-F1
#
_entry.id   AF-A0A699VPT7-F1
#
_cell.length_a   1.000
_cell.length_b   1.000
_cell.length_c   1.000
_cell.angle_alpha   90.00
_cell.angle_beta   90.00
_cell.angle_gamma   90.00
#
_symmetry.space_group_name_H-M   'P 1'
#
loop_
_entity.id
_entity.type
_entity.pdbx_description
1 polymer ?
#
loop_
_entity_poly.entity_id
_entity_poly.type
_entity_poly.pdbx_seq_one_letter_code
_entity_poly.pdbx_strand_id
1 'polypeptide(L)' 'GLQYVEATINGVKVRALVDSDATHNFVPVDKAKQLGINATKGSRTIKAVNLNAKLIHEVAKDV' A
#
# COMPACT_ATOMS: atom_id res chain seq x y z
N GLY A 1 -15.59 6.82 -12.52
CA GLY A 1 -14.47 6.12 -13.18
C GLY A 1 -13.31 6.03 -12.21
N LEU A 2 -12.32 5.16 -12.46
CA LEU A 2 -11.14 5.08 -11.59
C LEU A 2 -10.25 6.32 -11.79
N GLN A 3 -9.90 6.98 -10.69
CA GLN A 3 -9.02 8.14 -10.68
C GLN A 3 -7.61 7.73 -10.26
N TYR A 4 -6.61 8.31 -10.91
CA TYR A 4 -5.21 8.07 -10.60
C TYR A 4 -4.44 9.36 -10.50
N VAL A 5 -3.40 9.37 -9.66
CA VAL A 5 -2.46 10.49 -9.51
C VAL A 5 -1.03 10.00 -9.67
N GLU A 6 -0.14 10.90 -10.09
CA GLU A 6 1.30 10.67 -10.02
C GLU A 6 1.76 10.94 -8.59
N ALA A 7 2.51 10.01 -8.01
CA ALA A 7 3.17 10.16 -6.72
C ALA A 7 4.66 9.82 -6.86
N THR A 8 5.49 10.33 -5.95
CA THR A 8 6.91 9.98 -5.89
C THR A 8 7.18 9.22 -4.59
N ILE A 9 7.68 8.00 -4.69
CA ILE A 9 8.05 7.15 -3.54
C ILE A 9 9.54 6.83 -3.68
N ASN A 10 10.35 7.25 -2.69
CA ASN A 10 11.80 7.08 -2.72
C ASN A 10 12.45 7.57 -4.05
N GLY A 11 11.99 8.70 -4.57
CA GLY A 11 12.49 9.28 -5.83
C GLY A 11 11.94 8.63 -7.12
N VAL A 12 11.14 7.56 -7.00
CA VAL A 12 10.54 6.86 -8.15
C VAL A 12 9.10 7.34 -8.36
N LYS A 13 8.79 7.79 -9.58
CA LYS A 13 7.43 8.14 -9.99
C LYS A 13 6.56 6.88 -10.10
N VAL A 14 5.38 6.93 -9.51
CA VAL A 14 4.37 5.86 -9.55
C VAL A 14 2.99 6.42 -9.86
N ARG A 15 2.15 5.61 -10.50
CA ARG A 15 0.73 5.90 -10.67
C ARG A 15 -0.05 5.26 -9.53
N ALA A 16 -0.63 6.07 -8.66
CA ALA A 16 -1.42 5.63 -7.51
C ALA A 16 -2.92 5.73 -7.82
N LEU A 17 -3.71 4.75 -7.37
CA LEU A 17 -5.17 4.81 -7.39
C LEU A 17 -5.65 5.76 -6.29
N VAL A 18 -6.58 6.64 -6.63
CA VAL A 18 -7.26 7.48 -5.63
C VAL A 18 -8.46 6.70 -5.09
N ASP A 19 -8.35 6.29 -3.83
CA ASP A 19 -9.41 5.62 -3.06
C ASP A 19 -9.72 6.48 -1.84
N SER A 20 -10.74 7.33 -1.94
CA SER A 20 -11.07 8.31 -0.89
C SER A 20 -11.66 7.68 0.37
N ASP A 21 -12.15 6.44 0.29
CA ASP A 21 -12.71 5.72 1.42
C ASP A 21 -11.64 4.91 2.19
N ALA A 22 -10.41 4.84 1.67
CA ALA A 22 -9.28 4.20 2.34
C ALA A 22 -8.58 5.16 3.31
N THR A 23 -8.44 4.75 4.58
CA THR A 23 -7.73 5.54 5.62
C THR A 23 -6.21 5.36 5.59
N HIS A 24 -5.71 4.41 4.81
CA HIS A 24 -4.30 4.08 4.67
C HIS A 24 -3.98 3.78 3.20
N ASN A 25 -2.72 4.04 2.80
CA ASN A 25 -2.23 3.67 1.48
C ASN A 25 -1.79 2.20 1.46
N PHE A 26 -2.14 1.48 0.40
CA PHE A 26 -1.73 0.10 0.20
C PHE A 26 -0.81 -0.02 -1.00
N VAL A 27 0.27 -0.79 -0.85
CA VAL A 27 1.22 -1.09 -1.92
C VAL A 27 1.39 -2.61 -1.98
N PRO A 28 1.31 -3.23 -3.18
CA PRO A 28 1.64 -4.65 -3.33
C PRO A 28 3.07 -4.94 -2.84
N VAL A 29 3.27 -6.05 -2.13
CA VAL A 29 4.57 -6.39 -1.52
C VAL A 29 5.72 -6.36 -2.53
N ASP A 30 5.51 -6.91 -3.73
CA ASP A 30 6.55 -6.93 -4.76
C ASP A 30 6.88 -5.53 -5.27
N LYS A 31 5.88 -4.64 -5.33
CA LYS A 31 6.10 -3.23 -5.69
C LYS A 31 6.80 -2.48 -4.56
N ALA A 32 6.47 -2.74 -3.30
CA ALA A 32 7.14 -2.17 -2.15
C ALA A 32 8.63 -2.53 -2.14
N LYS A 33 8.98 -3.78 -2.44
CA LYS A 33 10.38 -4.23 -2.61
C LYS A 33 11.10 -3.47 -3.72
N GLN A 34 10.49 -3.33 -4.90
CA GLN A 34 11.06 -2.57 -6.02
C GLN A 34 11.27 -1.09 -5.68
N LEU A 35 10.42 -0.53 -4.82
CA LEU A 35 10.51 0.86 -4.37
C LEU A 35 11.45 1.04 -3.17
N GLY A 36 12.09 -0.03 -2.68
CA GLY A 36 12.98 0.05 -1.51
C GLY A 36 12.27 0.32 -0.19
N ILE A 37 10.98 -0.04 -0.08
CA ILE A 37 10.22 0.11 1.17
C ILE A 37 10.47 -1.10 2.06
N ASN A 38 11.06 -0.87 3.23
CA ASN A 38 11.30 -1.91 4.23
C ASN A 38 10.11 -2.00 5.19
N ALA A 39 9.28 -3.03 5.02
CA ALA A 39 8.13 -3.28 5.87
C ALA A 39 8.40 -4.32 6.97
N THR A 40 7.87 -4.05 8.17
CA THR A 40 7.87 -5.00 9.28
C THR A 40 6.64 -5.90 9.22
N LYS A 41 6.69 -7.05 9.90
CA LYS A 41 5.51 -7.93 9.98
C LYS A 41 4.40 -7.18 10.75
N GLY A 42 3.28 -6.93 10.10
CA GLY A 42 2.11 -6.32 10.72
C GLY A 42 1.29 -7.30 11.55
N SER A 43 0.36 -6.76 12.32
CA SER A 43 -0.63 -7.56 13.06
C SER A 43 -2.01 -7.61 12.40
N ARG A 44 -2.27 -6.72 11.43
CA ARG A 44 -3.56 -6.61 10.74
C ARG A 44 -3.63 -7.47 9.49
N THR A 45 -4.86 -7.75 9.07
CA THR A 45 -5.15 -8.44 7.81
C THR A 45 -6.04 -7.56 6.92
N ILE A 46 -5.91 -7.71 5.60
CA ILE A 46 -6.78 -7.10 4.60
C ILE A 46 -7.55 -8.20 3.86
N LYS A 47 -8.84 -7.98 3.64
CA LYS A 47 -9.70 -8.90 2.88
C LYS A 47 -10.31 -8.17 1.69
N ALA A 48 -10.08 -8.70 0.49
CA ALA A 48 -10.85 -8.30 -0.69
C ALA A 48 -12.16 -9.10 -0.75
N VAL A 49 -13.19 -8.53 -1.38
CA VAL A 49 -14.56 -9.11 -1.42
C VAL A 49 -14.59 -10.59 -1.83
N ASN A 50 -13.72 -11.00 -2.75
CA ASN A 50 -13.70 -12.35 -3.33
C ASN A 50 -12.48 -13.20 -2.89
N LEU A 51 -11.74 -12.79 -1.86
CA LEU A 51 -10.53 -13.48 -1.42
C LEU A 51 -10.52 -13.72 0.09
N ASN A 52 -9.71 -14.69 0.51
CA ASN A 52 -9.35 -14.86 1.91
C ASN A 52 -8.55 -13.65 2.41
N ALA A 53 -8.67 -13.37 3.69
CA ALA A 53 -7.88 -12.33 4.34
C ALA A 53 -6.38 -12.65 4.21
N LYS A 54 -5.58 -11.62 3.93
CA LYS A 54 -4.12 -11.70 3.83
C LYS A 54 -3.48 -10.83 4.89
N LEU A 55 -2.35 -11.28 5.43
CA LEU A 55 -1.59 -10.52 6.41
C LEU A 55 -0.98 -9.27 5.76
N ILE A 56 -1.08 -8.13 6.44
CA ILE A 56 -0.46 -6.88 6.02
C ILE A 56 0.98 -6.86 6.52
N HIS A 57 1.92 -6.46 5.65
CA HIS A 57 3.26 -6.07 6.06
C HIS A 57 3.20 -4.56 6.33
N GLU A 58 3.47 -4.16 7.56
CA GLU A 58 3.20 -2.80 8.05
C GLU A 58 4.47 -1.95 8.07
N VAL A 59 4.33 -0.67 7.70
CA VAL A 59 5.15 0.41 8.26
C VAL A 59 4.24 1.58 8.61
N ALA A 60 4.17 1.89 9.90
CA ALA A 60 3.89 3.23 10.40
C ALA A 60 4.63 3.43 11.73
N LYS A 61 5.50 4.44 11.80
CA LYS A 61 5.99 5.17 12.99
C LYS A 61 6.45 6.57 12.51
N ASP A 62 6.07 7.71 13.06
CA ASP A 62 5.25 8.03 14.24
C ASP A 62 4.30 9.22 13.99
N VAL A 63 3.51 9.54 15.02
CA VAL A 63 2.64 10.72 15.26
C VAL A 63 3.32 12.08 15.07
#